data_AF-A0A3M1S9J3-F1
#
_entry.id   AF-A0A3M1S9J3-F1
#
_cell.length_a   1.000
_cell.length_b   1.000
_cell.length_c   1.000
_cell.angle_alpha   90.00
_cell.angle_beta   90.00
_cell.angle_gamma   90.00
#
_symmetry.space_group_name_H-M   'P 1'
#
loop_
_entity.id
_entity.type
_entity.pdbx_description
1 polymer ?
#
loop_
_entity_poly.entity_id
_entity_poly.type
_entity_poly.pdbx_seq_one_letter_code
_entity_poly.pdbx_strand_id
1 'polypeptide(L)'
;SFTQEEIQWRGHAIECRIYAEDFENNFMPSPGRIDRLKIPQGNGVRDDGGVYQGSEVSIYYDPMISKFCIYGRNREEAISRLRRALSEYEIAGIKTTLQFFREIIEDEEFQKGILDTGFIERWSKRRKVIEATQIEKDLAAIAAALRFRSERKHSIGAVSANNNSHRSQWQIAGRLAMFANRL
;
A
#
# COMPACT_ATOMS: atom_id res chain seq x y z
N SER A 1 -28.66 -28.91 11.46
CA SER A 1 -27.41 -29.64 11.17
C SER A 1 -27.36 -29.88 9.67
N PHE A 2 -26.16 -30.03 9.10
CA PHE A 2 -25.97 -30.41 7.68
C PHE A 2 -25.44 -31.84 7.59
N THR A 3 -25.80 -32.58 6.56
CA THR A 3 -25.20 -33.90 6.24
C THR A 3 -24.00 -33.75 5.31
N GLN A 4 -23.17 -34.79 5.18
CA GLN A 4 -21.99 -34.74 4.32
C GLN A 4 -22.39 -34.60 2.84
N GLU A 5 -23.53 -35.16 2.45
CA GLU A 5 -24.07 -35.12 1.09
C GLU A 5 -24.55 -33.72 0.69
N GLU A 6 -24.91 -32.88 1.67
CA GLU A 6 -25.32 -31.48 1.44
C GLU A 6 -24.12 -30.56 1.15
N ILE A 7 -22.90 -30.98 1.50
CA ILE A 7 -21.68 -30.20 1.28
C ILE A 7 -21.19 -30.40 -0.16
N GLN A 8 -21.42 -29.37 -0.99
CA GLN A 8 -21.06 -29.38 -2.40
C GLN A 8 -19.93 -28.38 -2.69
N TRP A 9 -18.91 -28.82 -3.42
CA TRP A 9 -17.84 -27.95 -3.92
C TRP A 9 -18.38 -27.09 -5.06
N ARG A 10 -18.43 -25.77 -4.85
CA ARG A 10 -18.99 -24.84 -5.84
C ARG A 10 -17.98 -23.77 -6.20
N GLY A 11 -17.54 -23.77 -7.45
CA GLY A 11 -16.69 -22.73 -7.98
C GLY A 11 -15.24 -22.80 -7.49
N HIS A 12 -14.56 -21.66 -7.52
CA HIS A 12 -13.16 -21.52 -7.14
C HIS A 12 -12.95 -20.22 -6.38
N ALA A 13 -12.16 -20.27 -5.32
CA ALA A 13 -11.81 -19.10 -4.53
C ALA A 13 -10.28 -18.93 -4.46
N ILE A 14 -9.83 -17.68 -4.45
CA ILE A 14 -8.42 -17.30 -4.29
C ILE A 14 -8.33 -16.26 -3.19
N GLU A 15 -7.44 -16.48 -2.22
CA GLU A 15 -7.11 -15.51 -1.18
C GLU A 15 -5.71 -14.95 -1.42
N CYS A 16 -5.60 -13.62 -1.37
CA CYS A 16 -4.35 -12.88 -1.35
C CYS A 16 -4.21 -12.21 0.01
N ARG A 17 -3.13 -12.51 0.75
CA ARG A 17 -2.82 -11.82 2.01
C ARG A 17 -2.07 -10.54 1.70
N ILE A 18 -2.73 -9.41 1.88
CA ILE A 18 -2.16 -8.10 1.58
C ILE A 18 -1.32 -7.68 2.79
N TYR A 19 -0.01 -7.56 2.58
CA TYR A 19 0.97 -7.23 3.60
C TYR A 19 1.63 -5.90 3.29
N ALA A 20 2.04 -5.17 4.33
CA ALA A 20 2.94 -4.04 4.22
C ALA A 20 4.39 -4.56 4.08
N GLU A 21 4.73 -5.06 2.90
CA GLU A 21 6.04 -5.64 2.56
C GLU A 21 6.47 -5.18 1.17
N ASP A 22 7.78 -5.06 0.98
CA ASP A 22 8.41 -4.75 -0.31
C ASP A 22 8.93 -6.02 -0.98
N PHE A 23 8.14 -6.56 -1.91
CA PHE A 23 8.48 -7.76 -2.67
C PHE A 23 9.79 -7.61 -3.47
N GLU A 24 10.09 -6.42 -4.01
CA GLU A 24 11.35 -6.19 -4.75
C GLU A 24 12.58 -6.29 -3.86
N ASN A 25 12.39 -6.11 -2.55
CA ASN A 25 13.44 -6.13 -1.56
C ASN A 25 13.26 -7.31 -0.60
N ASN A 26 13.10 -8.51 -1.17
CA ASN A 26 12.99 -9.78 -0.44
C ASN A 26 11.89 -9.77 0.65
N PHE A 27 10.73 -9.18 0.32
CA PHE A 27 9.59 -9.03 1.23
C PHE A 27 9.92 -8.33 2.54
N MET A 28 10.86 -7.38 2.53
CA MET A 28 11.17 -6.59 3.72
C MET A 28 9.91 -5.84 4.22
N PRO A 29 9.63 -5.84 5.54
CA PRO A 29 8.52 -5.08 6.09
C PRO A 29 8.57 -3.60 5.73
N SER A 30 7.41 -3.02 5.42
CA SER A 30 7.21 -1.62 5.06
C SER A 30 6.20 -0.96 6.02
N PRO A 31 6.56 -0.82 7.31
CA PRO A 31 5.72 -0.13 8.29
C PRO A 31 5.53 1.34 7.90
N GLY A 32 4.46 1.95 8.38
CA GLY A 32 4.21 3.36 8.15
C GLY A 32 2.73 3.69 7.98
N ARG A 33 2.48 4.95 7.64
CA ARG A 33 1.12 5.49 7.51
C ARG A 33 0.54 5.21 6.13
N ILE A 34 -0.72 4.78 6.10
CA ILE A 34 -1.49 4.61 4.86
C ILE A 34 -2.06 5.97 4.47
N ASP A 35 -1.48 6.60 3.45
CA ASP A 35 -1.93 7.91 2.96
C ASP A 35 -3.21 7.80 2.12
N ARG A 36 -3.34 6.70 1.37
CA ARG A 36 -4.50 6.40 0.52
C ARG A 36 -4.87 4.93 0.66
N LEU A 37 -6.17 4.67 0.81
CA LEU A 37 -6.75 3.34 0.75
C LEU A 37 -8.00 3.35 -0.13
N LYS A 38 -7.99 2.54 -1.19
CA LYS A 38 -9.14 2.28 -2.06
C LYS A 38 -9.26 0.78 -2.22
N ILE A 39 -10.29 0.22 -1.59
CA ILE A 39 -10.57 -1.21 -1.61
C ILE A 39 -11.50 -1.49 -2.80
N PRO A 40 -11.20 -2.49 -3.64
CA PRO A 40 -12.04 -2.85 -4.77
C PRO A 40 -13.34 -3.51 -4.27
N GLN A 41 -14.40 -3.34 -5.04
CA GLN A 41 -15.71 -3.93 -4.73
C GLN A 41 -16.27 -4.69 -5.94
N GLY A 42 -17.45 -5.27 -5.78
CA GLY A 42 -18.21 -5.92 -6.84
C GLY A 42 -18.44 -7.41 -6.59
N ASN A 43 -19.08 -8.05 -7.56
CA ASN A 43 -19.49 -9.45 -7.44
C ASN A 43 -18.28 -10.38 -7.26
N GLY A 44 -18.36 -11.26 -6.27
CA GLY A 44 -17.30 -12.22 -5.95
C GLY A 44 -16.04 -11.60 -5.37
N VAL A 45 -16.09 -10.36 -4.86
CA VAL A 45 -14.99 -9.69 -4.17
C VAL A 45 -15.31 -9.55 -2.69
N ARG A 46 -14.38 -9.95 -1.82
CA ARG A 46 -14.45 -9.77 -0.37
C ARG A 46 -13.09 -9.30 0.15
N ASP A 47 -13.08 -8.24 0.92
CA ASP A 47 -11.90 -7.78 1.65
C ASP A 47 -12.20 -7.83 3.15
N ASP A 48 -11.43 -8.65 3.88
CA ASP A 48 -11.43 -8.66 5.33
C ASP A 48 -10.21 -7.83 5.82
N GLY A 49 -10.36 -6.50 5.79
CA GLY A 49 -9.33 -5.54 6.19
C GLY A 49 -9.48 -5.06 7.64
N GLY A 50 -8.34 -4.76 8.28
CA GLY A 50 -8.28 -4.23 9.66
C GLY A 50 -7.83 -2.77 9.76
N VAL A 51 -7.61 -2.11 8.62
CA VAL A 51 -7.03 -0.76 8.54
C VAL A 51 -7.92 0.19 7.75
N TYR A 52 -7.69 1.48 7.93
CA TYR A 52 -8.37 2.56 7.21
C TYR A 52 -7.36 3.58 6.69
N GLN A 53 -7.81 4.47 5.79
CA GLN A 53 -6.96 5.57 5.33
C GLN A 53 -6.52 6.45 6.51
N GLY A 54 -5.22 6.63 6.67
CA GLY A 54 -4.61 7.33 7.79
C GLY A 54 -4.12 6.42 8.92
N SER A 55 -4.46 5.11 8.92
CA SER A 55 -3.90 4.15 9.88
C SER A 55 -2.39 4.03 9.74
N GLU A 56 -1.73 3.68 10.85
CA GLU A 56 -0.31 3.36 10.89
C GLU A 56 -0.12 1.86 11.04
N VAL A 57 0.64 1.25 10.12
CA VAL A 57 1.07 -0.14 10.20
C VAL A 57 2.30 -0.20 11.09
N SER A 58 2.15 -0.88 12.22
CA SER A 58 3.16 -1.01 13.27
C SER A 58 4.31 -1.94 12.88
N ILE A 59 5.48 -1.71 13.45
CA ILE A 59 6.63 -2.63 13.40
C ILE A 59 6.52 -3.80 14.37
N TYR A 60 5.62 -3.71 15.36
CA TYR A 60 5.57 -4.63 16.49
C TYR A 60 4.71 -5.87 16.23
N TYR A 61 3.93 -5.88 15.15
CA TYR A 61 2.98 -6.94 14.83
C TYR A 61 3.16 -7.39 13.39
N ASP A 62 2.46 -8.48 13.04
CA ASP A 62 2.35 -8.94 11.66
C ASP A 62 1.84 -7.78 10.76
N PRO A 63 2.55 -7.40 9.68
CA PRO A 63 2.20 -6.23 8.87
C PRO A 63 1.01 -6.49 7.93
N MET A 64 0.10 -7.38 8.30
CA MET A 64 -1.05 -7.76 7.48
C MET A 64 -2.07 -6.62 7.46
N ILE A 65 -2.45 -6.20 6.27
CA ILE A 65 -3.40 -5.13 5.98
C ILE A 65 -4.80 -5.72 5.83
N SER A 66 -4.93 -6.74 4.99
CA SER A 66 -6.21 -7.42 4.74
C SER A 66 -6.02 -8.85 4.21
N LYS A 67 -7.09 -9.65 4.34
CA LYS A 67 -7.27 -10.88 3.56
C LYS A 67 -8.20 -10.55 2.40
N PHE A 68 -7.67 -10.62 1.19
CA PHE A 68 -8.39 -10.25 -0.01
C PHE A 68 -8.81 -11.49 -0.80
N CYS A 69 -10.11 -11.77 -0.79
CA CYS A 69 -10.68 -13.00 -1.30
C CYS A 69 -11.52 -12.76 -2.55
N ILE A 70 -11.32 -13.60 -3.56
CA ILE A 70 -12.08 -13.59 -4.81
C ILE A 70 -12.78 -14.94 -5.01
N TYR A 71 -13.99 -14.88 -5.58
CA TYR A 71 -14.78 -16.05 -5.94
C TYR A 71 -15.19 -16.06 -7.42
N GLY A 72 -15.05 -17.21 -8.06
CA GLY A 72 -15.42 -17.53 -9.44
C GLY A 72 -16.26 -18.81 -9.53
N ARG A 73 -17.02 -18.99 -10.62
CA ARG A 73 -17.65 -20.27 -10.96
C ARG A 73 -16.61 -21.33 -11.38
N ASN A 74 -15.43 -20.88 -11.78
CA ASN A 74 -14.25 -21.69 -12.07
C ASN A 74 -12.99 -20.86 -11.81
N ARG A 75 -11.80 -21.47 -11.98
CA ARG A 75 -10.51 -20.83 -11.69
C ARG A 75 -10.26 -19.66 -12.64
N GLU A 76 -10.58 -19.80 -13.91
CA GLU A 76 -10.37 -18.79 -14.93
C GLU A 76 -11.18 -17.52 -14.62
N GLU A 77 -12.44 -17.67 -14.22
CA GLU A 77 -13.29 -16.56 -13.79
C GLU A 77 -12.79 -15.92 -12.49
N ALA A 78 -12.32 -16.73 -11.52
CA ALA A 78 -11.73 -16.21 -10.28
C ALA A 78 -10.48 -15.38 -10.58
N ILE A 79 -9.58 -15.85 -11.45
CA ILE A 79 -8.37 -15.11 -11.85
C ILE A 79 -8.74 -13.85 -12.62
N SER A 80 -9.70 -13.91 -13.53
CA SER A 80 -10.19 -12.73 -14.27
C SER A 80 -10.75 -11.66 -13.34
N ARG A 81 -11.55 -12.05 -12.35
CA ARG A 81 -12.06 -11.14 -11.31
C ARG A 81 -10.94 -10.59 -10.44
N LEU A 82 -9.99 -11.42 -10.03
CA LEU A 82 -8.85 -11.03 -9.22
C LEU A 82 -7.98 -10.00 -9.95
N ARG A 83 -7.74 -10.19 -11.25
CA ARG A 83 -7.02 -9.23 -12.11
C ARG A 83 -7.64 -7.84 -12.07
N ARG A 84 -8.95 -7.75 -12.35
CA ARG A 84 -9.70 -6.49 -12.29
C ARG A 84 -9.61 -5.88 -10.89
N ALA A 85 -9.88 -6.67 -9.86
CA ALA A 85 -9.96 -6.15 -8.50
C ALA A 85 -8.59 -5.68 -7.98
N LEU A 86 -7.49 -6.38 -8.31
CA LEU A 86 -6.12 -5.94 -8.00
C LEU A 86 -5.72 -4.66 -8.75
N SER A 87 -6.24 -4.41 -9.95
CA SER A 87 -6.01 -3.15 -10.68
C SER A 87 -6.71 -1.95 -10.03
N GLU A 88 -7.79 -2.19 -9.30
CA GLU A 88 -8.57 -1.16 -8.59
C GLU A 88 -8.11 -0.96 -7.14
N TYR A 89 -7.39 -1.94 -6.57
CA TYR A 89 -6.90 -1.89 -5.19
C TYR A 89 -5.71 -0.93 -5.09
N GLU A 90 -5.91 0.22 -4.45
CA GLU A 90 -4.86 1.23 -4.25
C GLU A 90 -4.53 1.36 -2.75
N ILE A 91 -3.25 1.19 -2.42
CA ILE A 91 -2.68 1.51 -1.11
C ILE A 91 -1.45 2.37 -1.36
N ALA A 92 -1.39 3.55 -0.75
CA ALA A 92 -0.25 4.47 -0.84
C ALA A 92 0.26 4.87 0.54
N GLY A 93 1.53 5.30 0.61
CA GLY A 93 2.24 5.65 1.84
C GLY A 93 3.21 4.55 2.32
N ILE A 94 2.93 3.30 1.96
CA ILE A 94 3.74 2.12 2.27
C ILE A 94 3.87 1.21 1.04
N LYS A 95 4.88 0.33 1.02
CA LYS A 95 4.99 -0.75 0.03
C LYS A 95 4.09 -1.91 0.46
N THR A 96 3.57 -2.65 -0.53
CA THR A 96 2.68 -3.78 -0.27
C THR A 96 2.88 -4.93 -1.24
N THR A 97 2.37 -6.10 -0.88
CA THR A 97 2.34 -7.31 -1.73
C THR A 97 1.34 -7.21 -2.91
N LEU A 98 0.61 -6.11 -3.07
CA LEU A 98 -0.33 -5.94 -4.19
C LEU A 98 0.36 -6.09 -5.55
N GLN A 99 1.57 -5.50 -5.70
CA GLN A 99 2.30 -5.59 -6.96
C GLN A 99 2.74 -7.03 -7.27
N PHE A 100 3.22 -7.75 -6.24
CA PHE A 100 3.56 -9.16 -6.36
C PHE A 100 2.38 -9.99 -6.88
N PHE A 101 1.18 -9.81 -6.31
CA PHE A 101 0.00 -10.53 -6.77
C PHE A 101 -0.42 -10.15 -8.19
N ARG A 102 -0.31 -8.87 -8.57
CA ARG A 102 -0.59 -8.43 -9.96
C ARG A 102 0.31 -9.13 -10.97
N GLU A 103 1.54 -9.44 -10.61
CA GLU A 103 2.47 -10.12 -11.51
C GLU A 103 2.29 -11.64 -11.52
N ILE A 104 2.09 -12.27 -10.35
CA ILE A 104 1.91 -13.72 -10.26
C ILE A 104 0.67 -14.20 -11.01
N ILE A 105 -0.43 -13.43 -11.00
CA ILE A 105 -1.65 -13.85 -11.69
C ILE A 105 -1.50 -13.91 -13.21
N GLU A 106 -0.47 -13.24 -13.76
CA GLU A 106 -0.15 -13.30 -15.19
C GLU A 106 0.77 -14.47 -15.55
N ASP A 107 1.36 -15.15 -14.56
CA ASP A 107 2.20 -16.31 -14.79
C ASP A 107 1.38 -17.54 -15.25
N GLU A 108 1.89 -18.23 -16.27
CA GLU A 108 1.20 -19.37 -16.87
C GLU A 108 1.06 -20.57 -15.91
N GLU A 109 2.08 -20.86 -15.09
CA GLU A 109 1.99 -21.97 -14.12
C GLU A 109 0.93 -21.64 -13.07
N PHE A 110 0.85 -20.39 -12.61
CA PHE A 110 -0.23 -19.95 -11.72
C PHE A 110 -1.59 -20.10 -12.39
N GLN A 111 -1.79 -19.62 -13.62
CA GLN A 111 -3.07 -19.74 -14.32
C GLN A 111 -3.51 -21.19 -14.49
N LYS A 112 -2.58 -22.08 -14.88
CA LYS A 112 -2.81 -23.52 -15.06
C LYS A 112 -2.93 -24.30 -13.75
N GLY A 113 -2.65 -23.68 -12.60
CA GLY A 113 -2.70 -24.34 -11.28
C GLY A 113 -1.54 -25.32 -11.05
N ILE A 114 -0.41 -25.15 -11.74
CA ILE A 114 0.80 -25.96 -11.59
C ILE A 114 1.61 -25.34 -10.43
N LEU A 115 1.19 -25.64 -9.21
CA LEU A 115 1.72 -25.00 -8.00
C LEU A 115 2.33 -26.03 -7.04
N ASP A 116 3.48 -25.68 -6.48
CA ASP A 116 4.15 -26.38 -5.38
C ASP A 116 4.93 -25.37 -4.52
N THR A 117 5.56 -25.83 -3.44
CA THR A 117 6.28 -24.95 -2.50
C THR A 117 7.50 -24.24 -3.10
N GLY A 118 8.04 -24.73 -4.23
CA GLY A 118 9.13 -24.10 -4.97
C GLY A 118 8.67 -23.16 -6.09
N PHE A 119 7.36 -23.00 -6.29
CA PHE A 119 6.80 -22.18 -7.37
C PHE A 119 7.33 -20.75 -7.37
N ILE A 120 7.33 -20.07 -6.23
CA ILE A 120 7.75 -18.65 -6.13
C ILE A 120 9.22 -18.50 -6.50
N GLU A 121 10.09 -19.42 -6.09
CA GLU A 121 11.51 -19.39 -6.44
C GLU A 121 11.72 -19.55 -7.95
N ARG A 122 11.02 -20.52 -8.57
CA ARG A 122 11.08 -20.73 -10.02
C ARG A 122 10.52 -19.53 -10.78
N TRP A 123 9.39 -18.97 -10.32
CA TRP A 123 8.78 -17.77 -10.87
C TRP A 123 9.74 -16.58 -10.81
N SER A 124 10.36 -16.34 -9.66
CA SER A 124 11.32 -15.25 -9.47
C SER A 124 12.53 -15.37 -10.42
N LYS A 125 12.99 -16.59 -10.74
CA LYS A 125 14.11 -16.81 -11.68
C LYS A 125 13.75 -16.50 -13.14
N ARG A 126 12.49 -16.72 -13.53
CA ARG A 126 11.99 -16.46 -14.91
C ARG A 126 11.35 -15.07 -15.06
N ARG A 127 11.03 -14.41 -13.95
CA ARG A 127 10.47 -13.06 -13.91
C ARG A 127 11.39 -12.08 -14.62
N LYS A 128 10.85 -11.37 -15.60
CA LYS A 128 11.56 -10.28 -16.28
C LYS A 128 11.26 -8.99 -15.53
N VAL A 129 12.28 -8.39 -14.92
CA VAL A 129 12.17 -7.05 -14.38
C VAL A 129 12.08 -6.08 -15.56
N ILE A 130 10.96 -5.38 -15.69
CA ILE A 130 10.79 -4.36 -16.71
C ILE A 130 11.42 -3.09 -16.17
N GLU A 131 12.54 -2.68 -16.78
CA GLU A 131 13.17 -1.40 -16.47
C GLU A 131 12.24 -0.25 -16.86
N ALA A 132 12.10 0.72 -15.96
CA ALA A 132 11.34 1.93 -16.25
C ALA A 132 11.97 2.67 -17.44
N THR A 133 11.10 3.06 -18.38
CA THR A 133 11.46 3.86 -19.55
C THR A 133 11.95 5.25 -19.12
N GLN A 134 12.64 5.95 -20.02
CA GLN A 134 13.08 7.32 -19.74
C GLN A 134 11.91 8.26 -19.42
N ILE A 135 10.79 8.10 -20.12
CA ILE A 135 9.57 8.90 -19.91
C ILE A 135 9.02 8.69 -18.50
N GLU A 136 8.98 7.46 -18.01
CA GLU A 136 8.50 7.16 -16.66
C GLU A 136 9.43 7.73 -15.59
N LYS A 137 10.75 7.66 -15.82
CA LYS A 137 11.77 8.27 -14.94
C LYS A 137 11.59 9.79 -14.89
N ASP A 138 11.41 10.44 -16.03
CA ASP A 138 11.20 11.89 -16.14
C ASP A 138 9.89 12.30 -15.46
N LEU A 139 8.80 11.54 -15.69
CA LEU A 139 7.50 11.78 -15.06
C LEU A 139 7.58 11.66 -13.54
N ALA A 140 8.27 10.63 -13.03
CA ALA A 140 8.50 10.45 -11.60
C ALA A 140 9.29 11.63 -10.99
N ALA A 141 10.33 12.11 -11.69
CA ALA A 141 11.11 13.27 -11.27
C ALA A 141 10.26 14.55 -11.23
N ILE A 142 9.43 14.79 -12.25
CA ILE A 142 8.51 15.94 -12.30
C ILE A 142 7.49 15.86 -11.16
N ALA A 143 6.87 14.70 -10.95
CA ALA A 143 5.89 14.49 -9.88
C ALA A 143 6.50 14.72 -8.50
N ALA A 144 7.72 14.23 -8.26
CA ALA A 144 8.45 14.46 -7.02
C ALA A 144 8.74 15.95 -6.79
N ALA A 145 9.17 16.68 -7.83
CA ALA A 145 9.42 18.12 -7.75
C ALA A 145 8.14 18.93 -7.46
N LEU A 146 7.02 18.56 -8.09
CA LEU A 146 5.71 19.18 -7.82
C LEU A 146 5.24 18.92 -6.39
N ARG A 147 5.38 17.69 -5.89
CA ARG A 147 5.05 17.32 -4.52
C ARG A 147 5.88 18.13 -3.52
N PHE A 148 7.20 18.15 -3.68
CA PHE A 148 8.11 18.94 -2.83
C PHE A 148 7.74 20.42 -2.79
N ARG A 149 7.38 21.01 -3.94
CA ARG A 149 6.93 22.40 -4.02
C ARG A 149 5.59 22.63 -3.31
N SER A 150 4.65 21.71 -3.42
CA SER A 150 3.34 21.80 -2.78
C SER A 150 3.42 21.74 -1.25
N GLU A 151 4.24 20.82 -0.71
CA GLU A 151 4.48 20.67 0.73
C GLU A 151 5.17 21.93 1.30
N ARG A 152 6.09 22.55 0.54
CA ARG A 152 6.68 23.85 0.89
C ARG A 152 5.67 24.99 0.94
N LYS A 153 4.73 25.06 -0.01
CA LYS A 153 3.68 26.10 0.00
C LYS A 153 2.78 25.96 1.23
N HIS A 154 2.39 24.73 1.59
CA HIS A 154 1.56 24.48 2.77
C HIS A 154 2.28 24.84 4.09
N SER A 155 3.58 24.55 4.20
CA SER A 155 4.37 24.92 5.39
C SER A 155 4.62 26.43 5.50
N ILE A 156 4.84 27.14 4.38
CA ILE A 156 5.04 28.61 4.39
C ILE A 156 3.72 29.37 4.66
N GLY A 157 2.58 28.88 4.16
CA GLY A 157 1.26 29.47 4.42
C GLY A 157 0.83 29.39 5.89
N ALA A 158 1.15 28.29 6.58
CA ALA A 158 0.87 28.12 8.02
C ALA A 158 1.67 29.09 8.91
N VAL A 159 2.88 29.47 8.50
CA VAL A 159 3.70 30.45 9.22
C VAL A 159 3.14 31.87 9.07
N SER A 160 2.48 32.20 7.95
CA SER A 160 1.91 33.53 7.72
C SER A 160 0.57 33.75 8.44
N ALA A 161 -0.22 32.69 8.67
CA ALA A 161 -1.50 32.77 9.38
C ALA A 161 -1.35 32.99 10.90
N ASN A 162 -0.18 32.72 11.49
CA ASN A 162 0.06 32.88 12.93
C ASN A 162 0.63 34.25 13.33
N ASN A 163 0.54 35.25 12.44
CA ASN A 163 1.04 36.61 12.71
C ASN A 163 0.06 37.50 13.46
N ASN A 164 -1.07 36.97 13.97
CA ASN A 164 -1.89 37.68 14.95
C ASN A 164 -1.48 37.31 16.39
N SER A 165 -0.49 38.07 16.85
CA SER A 165 -0.35 38.59 18.22
C SER A 165 -0.47 37.63 19.40
N HIS A 166 0.57 36.84 19.67
CA HIS A 166 1.12 36.76 21.03
C HIS A 166 2.64 36.58 20.93
N ARG A 167 3.40 37.66 21.16
CA ARG A 167 4.84 37.52 21.44
C ARG A 167 4.97 36.57 22.63
N SER A 168 5.75 35.50 22.46
CA SER A 168 5.99 34.56 23.56
C SER A 168 6.61 35.29 24.73
N GLN A 169 6.04 35.12 25.93
CA GLN A 169 6.56 35.74 27.16
C GLN A 169 8.01 35.34 27.43
N TRP A 170 8.43 34.15 26.98
CA TRP A 170 9.82 33.69 27.04
C TRP A 170 10.76 34.49 26.15
N GLN A 171 10.30 34.93 24.97
CA GLN A 171 11.10 35.78 24.08
C GLN A 171 11.27 37.20 24.63
N ILE A 172 10.25 37.72 25.33
CA ILE A 172 10.31 39.03 26.00
C ILE A 172 11.25 38.95 27.21
N ALA A 173 11.11 37.92 28.05
CA ALA A 173 11.96 37.70 29.21
C ALA A 173 13.45 37.53 28.82
N GLY A 174 13.73 36.75 27.77
CA GLY A 174 15.09 36.57 27.27
C GLY A 174 15.73 37.87 26.78
N ARG A 175 14.97 38.75 26.10
CA ARG A 175 15.47 40.06 25.68
C ARG A 175 15.74 40.98 26.87
N LEU A 176 14.82 41.04 27.84
CA LEU A 176 15.01 41.84 29.06
C LEU A 176 16.25 41.41 29.84
N ALA A 177 16.49 40.10 29.97
CA ALA A 177 17.70 39.57 30.62
C ALA A 177 18.99 39.96 29.87
N MET A 178 18.96 39.99 28.53
CA MET A 178 20.12 40.44 27.74
C MET A 178 20.42 41.93 27.88
N PHE A 179 19.41 42.77 28.12
CA PHE A 179 19.59 44.20 28.36
C PHE A 179 20.02 44.51 29.80
N ALA A 180 19.55 43.73 30.78
CA ALA A 180 19.95 43.88 32.18
C ALA A 180 21.42 43.53 32.44
N ASN A 181 22.02 42.64 31.64
CA ASN A 181 23.45 42.28 31.73
C ASN A 181 24.40 43.25 30.99
N ARG A 182 23.91 44.41 30.53
CA ARG A 182 24.72 45.44 29.85
C ARG A 182 24.73 46.80 30.57
N LEU A 183 24.27 46.85 31.82
CA LEU A 183 24.44 47.94 32.78
C LEU A 183 25.16 47.38 34.01
#